data_AF-A0A852HIP9-F1
#
_entry.id   AF-A0A852HIP9-F1
#
_cell.length_a   1.000
_cell.length_b   1.000
_cell.length_c   1.000
_cell.angle_alpha   90.00
_cell.angle_beta   90.00
_cell.angle_gamma   90.00
#
_symmetry.space_group_name_H-M   'P 1'
#
loop_
_entity.id
_entity.type
_entity.pdbx_description
1 polymer ?
#
loop_
_entity_poly.entity_id
_entity_poly.type
_entity_poly.pdbx_seq_one_letter_code
_entity_poly.pdbx_strand_id
1 'polypeptide(L)'
;QYHHYLSHVEIFTFQPDKPSKDLAELLMFLAQVAHCYPEHMASFPQQLKELLSYHHTVLDPDLRMTFCKALILLRNKNLINPTSLLELFFQLLRCHDKLLRKTLYTHIVTDIKNVNAKHKNNKVNTALQNFMYTMLRDSNPTAAKISLDVMIELYRRNIWNDAKTVNVITTACFSKVTKVLVASLKFFLGKDEDEKQDSESESEVGVVTKYSLLSTLKRKHFTHEKREMSFTLVSMQKQKKKSKPEVFNFSAIHLIHDPQDFAEKLLKQLENCKERFEVKMMLMDLISRLVGIHELFLFNFYPFVQRFLQPHQREVTKILLFAAQASHQLVPPEIIQSVLMTIANNFVTDKNSGEVMTVG
;
A
#
# COMPACT_ATOMS: atom_id res chain seq x y z
N GLN A 1 -20.77 37.01 8.04
CA GLN A 1 -20.07 35.71 8.17
C GLN A 1 -18.85 35.61 7.26
N TYR A 2 -18.96 35.79 5.93
CA TYR A 2 -17.77 35.74 5.05
C TYR A 2 -16.71 36.82 5.36
N HIS A 3 -17.12 38.08 5.55
CA HIS A 3 -16.19 39.14 6.00
C HIS A 3 -15.57 38.85 7.37
N HIS A 4 -16.35 38.25 8.29
CA HIS A 4 -15.85 37.85 9.60
C HIS A 4 -14.78 36.76 9.47
N TYR A 5 -14.98 35.78 8.58
CA TYR A 5 -13.96 34.80 8.23
C TYR A 5 -12.69 35.46 7.68
N LEU A 6 -12.79 36.43 6.76
CA LEU A 6 -11.62 37.13 6.22
C LEU A 6 -10.82 37.83 7.32
N SER A 7 -11.49 38.55 8.24
CA SER A 7 -10.82 39.19 9.37
C SER A 7 -10.14 38.17 10.30
N HIS A 8 -10.78 37.03 10.56
CA HIS A 8 -10.17 35.95 11.37
C HIS A 8 -9.00 35.29 10.65
N VAL A 9 -9.04 35.14 9.33
CA VAL A 9 -7.92 34.63 8.54
C VAL A 9 -6.73 35.59 8.60
N GLU A 10 -6.95 36.89 8.46
CA GLU A 10 -5.89 37.90 8.59
C GLU A 10 -5.24 37.81 9.98
N ILE A 11 -6.02 37.78 11.06
CA ILE A 11 -5.51 37.60 12.42
C ILE A 11 -4.72 36.28 12.54
N PHE A 12 -5.26 35.20 11.97
CA PHE A 12 -4.62 33.89 11.96
C PHE A 12 -3.29 33.89 11.22
N THR A 13 -3.14 34.63 10.12
CA THR A 13 -1.84 34.71 9.40
C THR A 13 -0.73 35.33 10.25
N PHE A 14 -1.07 36.17 11.23
CA PHE A 14 -0.10 36.71 12.19
C PHE A 14 0.22 35.76 13.36
N GLN A 15 -0.72 34.88 13.75
CA GLN A 15 -0.57 33.95 14.87
C GLN A 15 -1.14 32.55 14.52
N PRO A 16 -0.46 31.79 13.63
CA PRO A 16 -0.97 30.53 13.09
C PRO A 16 -0.88 29.35 14.07
N ASP A 17 -0.18 29.52 15.18
CA ASP A 17 0.04 28.54 16.24
C ASP A 17 -1.13 28.48 17.24
N LYS A 18 -1.95 29.54 17.33
CA LYS A 18 -3.04 29.60 18.30
C LYS A 18 -4.27 28.84 17.83
N PRO A 19 -4.90 28.02 18.70
CA PRO A 19 -6.17 27.40 18.38
C PRO A 19 -7.25 28.47 18.29
N SER A 20 -8.08 28.41 17.24
CA SER A 20 -9.23 29.31 17.07
C SER A 20 -10.50 28.50 16.78
N LYS A 21 -11.39 28.45 17.77
CA LYS A 21 -12.69 27.77 17.66
C LYS A 21 -13.62 28.51 16.71
N ASP A 22 -13.66 29.85 16.81
CA ASP A 22 -14.49 30.68 15.95
C ASP A 22 -14.12 30.50 14.48
N LEU A 23 -12.82 30.48 14.17
CA LEU A 23 -12.34 30.22 12.81
C LEU A 23 -12.74 28.80 12.35
N ALA A 24 -12.61 27.79 13.21
CA ALA A 24 -13.02 26.41 12.89
C ALA A 24 -14.52 26.30 12.56
N GLU A 25 -15.38 26.97 13.33
CA GLU A 25 -16.82 27.00 13.10
C GLU A 25 -17.18 27.74 11.81
N LEU A 26 -16.57 28.92 11.58
CA LEU A 26 -16.75 29.70 10.35
C LEU A 26 -16.30 28.92 9.11
N LEU A 27 -15.15 28.26 9.17
CA LEU A 27 -14.62 27.41 8.10
C LEU A 27 -15.60 26.32 7.70
N MET A 28 -16.13 25.58 8.68
CA MET A 28 -17.07 24.50 8.42
C MET A 28 -18.41 25.01 7.91
N PHE A 29 -18.93 26.10 8.48
CA PHE A 29 -20.16 26.74 8.01
C PHE A 29 -20.01 27.17 6.55
N LEU A 30 -18.94 27.90 6.22
CA LEU A 30 -18.65 28.37 4.88
C LEU A 30 -18.48 27.21 3.88
N ALA A 31 -17.78 26.14 4.25
CA ALA A 31 -17.68 24.95 3.40
C ALA A 31 -19.05 24.27 3.16
N GLN A 32 -19.96 24.31 4.13
CA GLN A 32 -21.32 23.80 3.96
C GLN A 32 -22.15 24.66 3.01
N VAL A 33 -22.05 25.99 3.08
CA VAL A 33 -22.85 26.89 2.23
C VAL A 33 -22.21 27.24 0.89
N ALA A 34 -20.92 26.90 0.68
CA ALA A 34 -20.16 27.32 -0.52
C ALA A 34 -20.85 27.03 -1.87
N HIS A 35 -21.49 25.87 -2.00
CA HIS A 35 -22.21 25.49 -3.22
C HIS A 35 -23.45 26.37 -3.53
N CYS A 36 -24.03 27.03 -2.53
CA CYS A 36 -25.17 27.92 -2.73
C CYS A 36 -24.75 29.31 -3.21
N TYR A 37 -23.48 29.70 -3.01
CA TYR A 37 -22.97 31.04 -3.30
C TYR A 37 -21.68 30.98 -4.13
N PRO A 38 -21.70 30.45 -5.36
CA PRO A 38 -20.50 30.19 -6.15
C PRO A 38 -19.70 31.45 -6.48
N GLU A 39 -20.36 32.59 -6.71
CA GLU A 39 -19.68 33.85 -7.06
C GLU A 39 -18.88 34.42 -5.89
N HIS A 40 -19.48 34.48 -4.70
CA HIS A 40 -18.83 35.01 -3.50
C HIS A 40 -17.78 34.06 -2.90
N MET A 41 -17.90 32.75 -3.17
CA MET A 41 -17.05 31.71 -2.58
C MET A 41 -16.00 31.15 -3.56
N ALA A 42 -15.81 31.77 -4.73
CA ALA A 42 -14.88 31.29 -5.75
C ALA A 42 -13.42 31.22 -5.25
N SER A 43 -12.99 32.19 -4.45
CA SER A 43 -11.62 32.26 -3.89
C SER A 43 -11.42 31.37 -2.66
N PHE A 44 -12.50 31.00 -1.98
CA PHE A 44 -12.45 30.32 -0.69
C PHE A 44 -11.67 28.98 -0.72
N PRO A 45 -11.93 28.05 -1.67
CA PRO A 45 -11.16 26.81 -1.74
C PRO A 45 -9.66 27.02 -1.95
N GLN A 46 -9.27 28.04 -2.71
CA GLN A 46 -7.87 28.35 -2.99
C GLN A 46 -7.19 28.93 -1.74
N GLN A 47 -7.85 29.85 -1.04
CA GLN A 47 -7.37 30.40 0.25
C GLN A 47 -7.13 29.29 1.27
N LEU A 48 -8.05 28.31 1.41
CA LEU A 48 -7.87 27.19 2.32
C LEU A 48 -6.65 26.32 1.97
N LYS A 49 -6.41 26.09 0.68
CA LYS A 49 -5.25 25.31 0.23
C LYS A 49 -3.95 26.04 0.54
N GLU A 50 -3.89 27.35 0.26
CA GLU A 50 -2.70 28.16 0.51
C GLU A 50 -2.37 28.24 2.00
N LEU A 51 -3.37 28.58 2.84
CA LEU A 51 -3.19 28.62 4.30
C LEU A 51 -2.68 27.30 4.85
N LEU A 52 -3.25 26.18 4.37
CA LEU A 52 -2.82 24.86 4.80
C LEU A 52 -1.43 24.51 4.25
N SER A 53 -1.10 24.88 3.02
CA SER A 53 0.22 24.62 2.42
C SER A 53 1.35 25.42 3.10
N TYR A 54 1.11 26.67 3.50
CA TYR A 54 2.11 27.50 4.17
C TYR A 54 2.27 27.18 5.66
N HIS A 55 1.19 26.87 6.37
CA HIS A 55 1.20 26.76 7.83
C HIS A 55 0.99 25.34 8.36
N HIS A 56 1.02 24.29 7.53
CA HIS A 56 0.70 22.94 7.98
C HIS A 56 1.55 22.43 9.15
N THR A 57 2.80 22.87 9.34
CA THR A 57 3.64 22.43 10.47
C THR A 57 3.32 23.14 11.77
N VAL A 58 2.87 24.40 11.70
CA VAL A 58 2.68 25.30 12.86
C VAL A 58 1.23 25.26 13.36
N LEU A 59 0.28 25.00 12.45
CA LEU A 59 -1.14 24.88 12.76
C LEU A 59 -1.43 23.96 13.95
N ASP A 60 -2.35 24.39 14.81
CA ASP A 60 -2.95 23.53 15.82
C ASP A 60 -3.55 22.26 15.18
N PRO A 61 -3.35 21.05 15.76
CA PRO A 61 -3.83 19.80 15.19
C PRO A 61 -5.34 19.75 14.92
N ASP A 62 -6.17 20.29 15.81
CA ASP A 62 -7.63 20.24 15.65
C ASP A 62 -8.09 21.21 14.56
N LEU A 63 -7.49 22.39 14.51
CA LEU A 63 -7.74 23.35 13.44
C LEU A 63 -7.29 22.79 12.08
N ARG A 64 -6.08 22.20 12.01
CA ARG A 64 -5.56 21.53 10.80
C ARG A 64 -6.51 20.44 10.31
N MET A 65 -7.03 19.61 11.21
CA MET A 65 -8.03 18.58 10.88
C MET A 65 -9.31 19.22 10.34
N THR A 66 -9.75 20.35 10.89
CA THR A 66 -10.93 21.09 10.43
C THR A 66 -10.74 21.64 9.01
N PHE A 67 -9.59 22.22 8.70
CA PHE A 67 -9.23 22.62 7.34
C PHE A 67 -9.30 21.45 6.35
N CYS A 68 -8.73 20.30 6.71
CA CYS A 68 -8.81 19.09 5.88
C CYS A 68 -10.25 18.63 5.66
N LYS A 69 -11.09 18.60 6.71
CA LYS A 69 -12.51 18.23 6.60
C LYS A 69 -13.29 19.21 5.72
N ALA A 70 -13.04 20.51 5.83
CA ALA A 70 -13.65 21.53 4.99
C ALA A 70 -13.29 21.32 3.51
N LEU A 71 -12.00 21.09 3.20
CA LEU A 71 -11.55 20.79 1.84
C LEU A 71 -12.15 19.49 1.28
N ILE A 72 -12.26 18.43 2.10
CA ILE A 72 -12.94 17.17 1.73
C ILE A 72 -14.41 17.43 1.39
N LEU A 73 -15.11 18.24 2.19
CA LEU A 73 -16.51 18.58 1.94
C LEU A 73 -16.68 19.33 0.62
N LEU A 74 -15.83 20.33 0.36
CA LEU A 74 -15.82 21.08 -0.90
C LEU A 74 -15.53 20.17 -2.11
N ARG A 75 -14.62 19.20 -1.94
CA ARG A 75 -14.32 18.18 -2.94
C ARG A 75 -15.51 17.29 -3.25
N ASN A 76 -16.22 16.81 -2.23
CA ASN A 76 -17.41 15.99 -2.41
C ASN A 76 -18.53 16.72 -3.17
N LYS A 77 -18.55 18.06 -3.11
CA LYS A 77 -19.45 18.93 -3.87
C LYS A 77 -18.91 19.32 -5.25
N ASN A 78 -17.78 18.73 -5.68
CA ASN A 78 -17.10 19.02 -6.94
C ASN A 78 -16.64 20.49 -7.12
N LEU A 79 -16.46 21.24 -6.03
CA LEU A 79 -15.96 22.62 -6.08
C LEU A 79 -14.43 22.70 -6.17
N ILE A 80 -13.73 21.56 -6.05
CA ILE A 80 -12.27 21.48 -6.06
C ILE A 80 -11.80 20.41 -7.04
N ASN A 81 -10.78 20.75 -7.83
CA ASN A 81 -10.07 19.81 -8.68
C ASN A 81 -9.37 18.71 -7.84
N PRO A 82 -9.63 17.42 -8.10
CA PRO A 82 -9.07 16.31 -7.33
C PRO A 82 -7.54 16.31 -7.28
N THR A 83 -6.87 16.54 -8.42
CA THR A 83 -5.42 16.42 -8.53
C THR A 83 -4.71 17.36 -7.55
N SER A 84 -5.03 18.64 -7.61
CA SER A 84 -4.43 19.66 -6.73
C SER A 84 -4.71 19.43 -5.24
N LEU A 85 -5.86 18.84 -4.89
CA LEU A 85 -6.21 18.58 -3.50
C LEU A 85 -5.45 17.35 -2.97
N LEU A 86 -5.38 16.30 -3.77
CA LEU A 86 -4.68 15.06 -3.40
C LEU A 86 -3.17 15.32 -3.25
N GLU A 87 -2.57 16.13 -4.12
CA GLU A 87 -1.17 16.57 -3.99
C GLU A 87 -0.91 17.25 -2.63
N LEU A 88 -1.78 18.18 -2.22
CA LEU A 88 -1.72 18.81 -0.90
C LEU A 88 -1.86 17.77 0.22
N PHE A 89 -2.82 16.85 0.12
CA PHE A 89 -3.01 15.82 1.15
C PHE A 89 -1.83 14.87 1.29
N PHE A 90 -1.15 14.52 0.19
CA PHE A 90 0.09 13.76 0.26
C PHE A 90 1.21 14.56 0.95
N GLN A 91 1.33 15.87 0.67
CA GLN A 91 2.30 16.71 1.39
C GLN A 91 2.02 16.72 2.90
N LEU A 92 0.75 16.80 3.31
CA LEU A 92 0.34 16.79 4.71
C LEU A 92 0.63 15.47 5.46
N LEU A 93 0.94 14.38 4.75
CA LEU A 93 1.37 13.13 5.39
C LEU A 93 2.68 13.27 6.16
N ARG A 94 3.45 14.34 5.91
CA ARG A 94 4.67 14.66 6.67
C ARG A 94 4.39 15.16 8.08
N CYS A 95 3.18 15.64 8.37
CA CYS A 95 2.82 16.16 9.69
C CYS A 95 2.85 15.05 10.75
N HIS A 96 3.29 15.40 11.95
CA HIS A 96 3.40 14.48 13.10
C HIS A 96 2.05 14.24 13.80
N ASP A 97 1.03 13.88 13.04
CA ASP A 97 -0.32 13.62 13.55
C ASP A 97 -0.84 12.28 13.01
N LYS A 98 -1.01 11.30 13.92
CA LYS A 98 -1.45 9.95 13.56
C LYS A 98 -2.92 9.92 13.10
N LEU A 99 -3.79 10.72 13.72
CA LEU A 99 -5.20 10.75 13.39
C LEU A 99 -5.41 11.41 12.03
N LEU A 100 -4.74 12.54 11.78
CA LEU A 100 -4.73 13.21 10.49
C LEU A 100 -4.29 12.28 9.37
N ARG A 101 -3.14 11.62 9.53
CA ARG A 101 -2.62 10.69 8.51
C ARG A 101 -3.59 9.56 8.20
N LYS A 102 -4.27 9.00 9.21
CA LYS A 102 -5.28 7.95 9.01
C LYS A 102 -6.51 8.48 8.24
N THR A 103 -6.96 9.69 8.57
CA THR A 103 -8.09 10.35 7.88
C THR A 103 -7.72 10.65 6.43
N LEU A 104 -6.55 11.24 6.18
CA LEU A 104 -6.06 11.56 4.84
C LEU A 104 -5.86 10.29 4.01
N TYR A 105 -5.24 9.24 4.56
CA TYR A 105 -5.09 7.95 3.89
C TYR A 105 -6.43 7.40 3.40
N THR A 106 -7.41 7.32 4.31
CA THR A 106 -8.75 6.80 4.00
C THR A 106 -9.43 7.64 2.91
N HIS A 107 -9.34 8.97 3.01
CA HIS A 107 -9.92 9.87 2.04
C HIS A 107 -9.25 9.76 0.67
N ILE A 108 -7.91 9.79 0.60
CA ILE A 108 -7.14 9.69 -0.67
C ILE A 108 -7.54 8.42 -1.43
N VAL A 109 -7.54 7.27 -0.76
CA VAL A 109 -7.90 5.98 -1.39
C VAL A 109 -9.36 6.00 -1.86
N THR A 110 -10.26 6.59 -1.08
CA THR A 110 -11.69 6.64 -1.40
C THR A 110 -11.99 7.62 -2.54
N ASP A 111 -11.40 8.80 -2.57
CA ASP A 111 -11.58 9.79 -3.64
C ASP A 111 -11.01 9.27 -4.96
N ILE A 112 -9.81 8.68 -4.95
CA ILE A 112 -9.24 8.07 -6.17
C ILE A 112 -10.14 6.92 -6.68
N LYS A 113 -10.68 6.09 -5.78
CA LYS A 113 -11.66 5.06 -6.15
C LYS A 113 -12.92 5.67 -6.78
N ASN A 114 -13.46 6.75 -6.19
CA ASN A 114 -14.68 7.40 -6.68
C ASN A 114 -14.45 8.09 -8.04
N VAL A 115 -13.30 8.74 -8.23
CA VAL A 115 -12.89 9.34 -9.50
C VAL A 115 -12.80 8.29 -10.62
N ASN A 116 -12.44 7.05 -10.29
CA ASN A 116 -12.33 5.93 -11.22
C ASN A 116 -13.57 5.02 -11.26
N ALA A 117 -14.66 5.35 -10.54
CA ALA A 117 -15.80 4.43 -10.37
C ALA A 117 -16.63 4.22 -11.64
N LYS A 118 -16.76 5.25 -12.50
CA LYS A 118 -17.48 5.13 -13.78
C LYS A 118 -16.56 4.67 -14.92
N HIS A 119 -15.38 5.30 -15.01
CA HIS A 119 -14.38 5.06 -16.03
C HIS A 119 -13.00 5.42 -15.45
N LYS A 120 -11.94 4.76 -15.93
CA LYS A 120 -10.56 5.03 -15.51
C LYS A 120 -10.12 6.43 -15.93
N ASN A 121 -10.03 7.37 -14.99
CA ASN A 121 -9.60 8.74 -15.30
C ASN A 121 -8.07 8.81 -15.48
N ASN A 122 -7.59 8.42 -16.64
CA ASN A 122 -6.16 8.34 -16.95
C ASN A 122 -5.42 9.66 -16.77
N LYS A 123 -6.08 10.82 -16.99
CA LYS A 123 -5.47 12.13 -16.79
C LYS A 123 -5.12 12.37 -15.31
N VAL A 124 -6.07 12.12 -14.41
CA VAL A 124 -5.85 12.25 -12.96
C VAL A 124 -4.87 11.19 -12.47
N ASN A 125 -5.03 9.93 -12.91
CA ASN A 125 -4.15 8.84 -12.50
C ASN A 125 -2.70 9.11 -12.93
N THR A 126 -2.46 9.52 -14.17
CA THR A 126 -1.11 9.80 -14.69
C THR A 126 -0.45 10.93 -13.90
N ALA A 127 -1.20 12.01 -13.61
CA ALA A 127 -0.70 13.13 -12.82
C ALA A 127 -0.31 12.69 -11.40
N LEU A 128 -1.20 11.94 -10.72
CA LEU A 128 -0.92 11.44 -9.37
C LEU A 128 0.23 10.44 -9.34
N GLN A 129 0.30 9.50 -10.29
CA GLN A 129 1.43 8.55 -10.40
C GLN A 129 2.76 9.27 -10.62
N ASN A 130 2.79 10.33 -11.46
CA ASN A 130 3.97 11.17 -11.63
C ASN A 130 4.37 11.85 -10.32
N PHE A 131 3.38 12.37 -9.59
CA PHE A 131 3.61 12.96 -8.29
C PHE A 131 4.15 11.94 -7.28
N MET A 132 3.69 10.69 -7.31
CA MET A 132 4.17 9.62 -6.41
C MET A 132 5.67 9.32 -6.60
N TYR A 133 6.24 9.47 -7.81
CA TYR A 133 7.69 9.34 -7.99
C TYR A 133 8.48 10.33 -7.13
N THR A 134 7.94 11.54 -6.92
CA THR A 134 8.57 12.54 -6.06
C THR A 134 8.36 12.21 -4.58
N MET A 135 7.16 11.77 -4.21
CA MET A 135 6.82 11.43 -2.81
C MET A 135 7.58 10.22 -2.27
N LEU A 136 7.84 9.20 -3.09
CA LEU A 136 8.62 8.03 -2.65
C LEU A 136 10.11 8.34 -2.45
N ARG A 137 10.59 9.44 -3.05
CA ARG A 137 11.94 9.97 -2.86
C ARG A 137 12.00 11.08 -1.80
N ASP A 138 10.88 11.38 -1.15
CA ASP A 138 10.82 12.38 -0.07
C ASP A 138 11.74 11.96 1.10
N SER A 139 12.37 12.94 1.73
CA SER A 139 13.24 12.73 2.88
C SER A 139 12.47 12.25 4.11
N ASN A 140 11.16 12.52 4.18
CA ASN A 140 10.33 12.08 5.29
C ASN A 140 9.95 10.59 5.15
N PRO A 141 10.46 9.70 6.04
CA PRO A 141 10.22 8.26 5.93
C PRO A 141 8.75 7.87 6.14
N THR A 142 8.01 8.65 6.93
CA THR A 142 6.60 8.36 7.21
C THR A 142 5.72 8.70 6.02
N ALA A 143 5.97 9.86 5.39
CA ALA A 143 5.24 10.28 4.20
C ALA A 143 5.51 9.31 3.03
N ALA A 144 6.77 8.94 2.80
CA ALA A 144 7.14 7.96 1.77
C ALA A 144 6.47 6.60 2.00
N LYS A 145 6.47 6.09 3.25
CA LYS A 145 5.84 4.81 3.60
C LYS A 145 4.33 4.83 3.38
N ILE A 146 3.62 5.85 3.86
CA ILE A 146 2.17 5.94 3.69
C ILE A 146 1.81 6.12 2.21
N SER A 147 2.61 6.90 1.47
CA SER A 147 2.43 7.06 0.03
C SER A 147 2.57 5.71 -0.69
N LEU A 148 3.59 4.92 -0.34
CA LEU A 148 3.75 3.55 -0.85
C LEU A 148 2.54 2.67 -0.51
N ASP A 149 2.06 2.70 0.74
CA ASP A 149 0.87 1.93 1.15
C ASP A 149 -0.36 2.30 0.30
N VAL A 150 -0.56 3.59 0.00
CA VAL A 150 -1.66 4.05 -0.86
C VAL A 150 -1.52 3.45 -2.26
N MET A 151 -0.32 3.44 -2.86
CA MET A 151 -0.11 2.82 -4.17
C MET A 151 -0.42 1.33 -4.15
N ILE A 152 0.08 0.62 -3.14
CA ILE A 152 -0.15 -0.81 -2.96
C ILE A 152 -1.66 -1.11 -2.81
N GLU A 153 -2.37 -0.33 -2.00
CA GLU A 153 -3.82 -0.49 -1.78
C GLU A 153 -4.61 -0.20 -3.07
N LEU A 154 -4.22 0.80 -3.87
CA LEU A 154 -4.85 1.11 -5.16
C LEU A 154 -4.58 0.05 -6.23
N TYR A 155 -3.39 -0.56 -6.22
CA TYR A 155 -3.05 -1.70 -7.07
C TYR A 155 -3.94 -2.90 -6.73
N ARG A 156 -4.03 -3.28 -5.45
CA ARG A 156 -4.88 -4.40 -4.99
C ARG A 156 -6.36 -4.20 -5.28
N ARG A 157 -6.84 -2.96 -5.25
CA ARG A 157 -8.22 -2.61 -5.65
C ARG A 157 -8.44 -2.62 -7.17
N ASN A 158 -7.45 -3.02 -7.97
CA ASN A 158 -7.48 -3.00 -9.43
C ASN A 158 -7.74 -1.62 -10.05
N ILE A 159 -7.43 -0.54 -9.32
CA ILE A 159 -7.60 0.84 -9.80
C ILE A 159 -6.34 1.26 -10.57
N TRP A 160 -5.18 1.15 -9.92
CA TRP A 160 -3.86 1.43 -10.50
C TRP A 160 -3.10 0.13 -10.79
N ASN A 161 -3.75 -0.77 -11.54
CA ASN A 161 -3.15 -2.00 -12.03
C ASN A 161 -2.57 -1.74 -13.44
N ASP A 162 -1.41 -1.11 -13.48
CA ASP A 162 -0.68 -0.76 -14.71
C ASP A 162 0.84 -0.82 -14.48
N ALA A 163 1.58 -0.99 -15.59
CA ALA A 163 3.03 -1.12 -15.54
C ALA A 163 3.71 0.11 -14.92
N LYS A 164 3.17 1.30 -15.14
CA LYS A 164 3.70 2.53 -14.53
C LYS A 164 3.67 2.48 -13.00
N THR A 165 2.57 2.06 -12.38
CA THR A 165 2.48 1.96 -10.91
C THR A 165 3.47 0.95 -10.37
N VAL A 166 3.62 -0.21 -11.01
CA VAL A 166 4.61 -1.23 -10.62
C VAL A 166 6.02 -0.69 -10.68
N ASN A 167 6.39 -0.02 -11.78
CA ASN A 167 7.72 0.57 -11.95
C ASN A 167 7.98 1.80 -11.08
N VAL A 168 6.94 2.43 -10.51
CA VAL A 168 7.12 3.38 -9.40
C VAL A 168 7.49 2.62 -8.12
N ILE A 169 6.80 1.51 -7.83
CA ILE A 169 7.04 0.69 -6.63
C ILE A 169 8.43 0.02 -6.67
N THR A 170 8.95 -0.37 -7.83
CA THR A 170 10.34 -0.89 -7.94
C THR A 170 11.37 0.10 -7.41
N THR A 171 11.15 1.41 -7.58
CA THR A 171 12.06 2.44 -7.03
C THR A 171 12.10 2.45 -5.50
N ALA A 172 11.01 2.04 -4.84
CA ALA A 172 10.94 1.93 -3.39
C ALA A 172 11.77 0.75 -2.84
N CYS A 173 12.05 -0.27 -3.66
CA CYS A 173 12.94 -1.38 -3.30
C CYS A 173 14.41 -0.96 -3.11
N PHE A 174 14.77 0.26 -3.54
CA PHE A 174 16.09 0.85 -3.34
C PHE A 174 16.11 1.94 -2.25
N SER A 175 15.04 2.03 -1.46
CA SER A 175 14.96 3.02 -0.37
C SER A 175 15.90 2.64 0.78
N LYS A 176 16.61 3.64 1.31
CA LYS A 176 17.41 3.50 2.54
C LYS A 176 16.56 3.29 3.80
N VAL A 177 15.25 3.55 3.71
CA VAL A 177 14.33 3.40 4.83
C VAL A 177 13.82 1.95 4.85
N THR A 178 14.27 1.16 5.83
CA THR A 178 13.94 -0.27 5.95
C THR A 178 12.43 -0.56 5.88
N LYS A 179 11.58 0.30 6.47
CA LYS A 179 10.11 0.11 6.42
C LYS A 179 9.54 0.24 5.00
N VAL A 180 10.07 1.16 4.20
CA VAL A 180 9.67 1.36 2.79
C VAL A 180 10.18 0.19 1.95
N LEU A 181 11.43 -0.19 2.15
CA LEU A 181 12.03 -1.38 1.53
C LEU A 181 11.19 -2.63 1.79
N VAL A 182 10.94 -2.97 3.05
CA VAL A 182 10.16 -4.17 3.42
C VAL A 182 8.76 -4.14 2.83
N ALA A 183 8.06 -3.00 2.87
CA ALA A 183 6.73 -2.87 2.27
C ALA A 183 6.75 -3.10 0.75
N SER A 184 7.75 -2.58 0.04
CA SER A 184 7.92 -2.80 -1.40
C SER A 184 8.26 -4.26 -1.74
N LEU A 185 9.09 -4.92 -0.94
CA LEU A 185 9.40 -6.35 -1.10
C LEU A 185 8.17 -7.21 -0.83
N LYS A 186 7.41 -6.92 0.25
CA LYS A 186 6.16 -7.63 0.55
C LYS A 186 5.14 -7.50 -0.59
N PHE A 187 5.07 -6.34 -1.24
CA PHE A 187 4.22 -6.13 -2.41
C PHE A 187 4.55 -7.11 -3.55
N PHE A 188 5.81 -7.24 -3.94
CA PHE A 188 6.20 -8.15 -5.04
C PHE A 188 6.13 -9.63 -4.66
N LEU A 189 6.36 -9.97 -3.38
CA LEU A 189 6.30 -11.35 -2.90
C LEU A 189 4.87 -11.84 -2.63
N GLY A 190 3.86 -10.95 -2.65
CA GLY A 190 2.46 -11.30 -2.40
C GLY A 190 2.11 -11.57 -0.93
N LYS A 191 3.07 -11.48 0.01
CA LYS A 191 2.91 -11.87 1.43
C LYS A 191 1.89 -11.06 2.23
N ASP A 192 1.42 -9.93 1.70
CA ASP A 192 0.39 -9.11 2.35
C ASP A 192 -1.06 -9.52 1.95
N GLU A 193 -1.24 -10.36 0.91
CA GLU A 193 -2.57 -10.88 0.55
C GLU A 193 -3.01 -11.97 1.54
N ASP A 194 -2.07 -12.84 1.93
CA ASP A 194 -2.30 -13.93 2.89
C ASP A 194 -2.70 -13.40 4.29
N GLU A 195 -2.07 -12.33 4.77
CA GLU A 195 -2.40 -11.72 6.08
C GLU A 195 -3.79 -11.04 6.11
N LYS A 196 -4.29 -10.53 4.97
CA LYS A 196 -5.60 -9.85 4.90
C LYS A 196 -6.78 -10.80 4.71
N GLN A 197 -6.59 -11.93 4.02
CA GLN A 197 -7.65 -12.93 3.85
C GLN A 197 -8.04 -13.60 5.19
N ASP A 198 -7.07 -13.82 6.09
CA ASP A 198 -7.35 -14.33 7.44
C ASP A 198 -8.14 -13.34 8.30
N SER A 199 -7.90 -12.03 8.16
CA SER A 199 -8.60 -10.99 8.93
C SER A 199 -10.04 -10.72 8.47
N GLU A 200 -10.37 -10.91 7.18
CA GLU A 200 -11.76 -10.75 6.71
C GLU A 200 -12.68 -11.87 7.22
N SER A 201 -12.11 -13.04 7.53
CA SER A 201 -12.85 -14.18 8.08
C SER A 201 -13.37 -13.93 9.50
N GLU A 202 -12.67 -13.12 10.31
CA GLU A 202 -13.13 -12.74 11.66
C GLU A 202 -14.29 -11.73 11.65
N SER A 203 -14.39 -10.91 10.61
CA SER A 203 -15.43 -9.88 10.51
C SER A 203 -16.84 -10.44 10.20
N GLU A 204 -16.93 -11.69 9.72
CA GLU A 204 -18.22 -12.37 9.46
C GLU A 204 -18.92 -12.87 10.75
N VAL A 205 -18.19 -13.04 11.86
CA VAL A 205 -18.79 -13.45 13.16
C VAL A 205 -19.72 -12.35 13.72
N GLY A 206 -19.44 -11.09 13.41
CA GLY A 206 -20.22 -9.94 13.88
C GLY A 206 -21.64 -9.84 13.30
N VAL A 207 -21.87 -10.38 12.10
CA VAL A 207 -23.20 -10.33 11.46
C VAL A 207 -24.18 -11.30 12.13
N VAL A 208 -23.69 -12.48 12.55
CA VAL A 208 -24.49 -13.48 13.28
C VAL A 208 -24.90 -12.94 14.66
N THR A 209 -24.00 -12.25 15.35
CA THR A 209 -24.27 -11.66 16.67
C THR A 209 -25.28 -10.51 16.60
N LYS A 210 -25.22 -9.67 15.56
CA LYS A 210 -26.16 -8.55 15.38
C LYS A 210 -27.60 -9.02 15.12
N TYR A 211 -27.77 -10.11 14.36
CA TYR A 211 -29.09 -10.72 14.12
C TYR A 211 -29.62 -11.47 15.35
N SER A 212 -28.75 -12.13 16.11
CA SER A 212 -29.08 -12.76 17.39
C SER A 212 -29.63 -11.74 18.40
N LEU A 213 -28.99 -10.57 18.52
CA LEU A 213 -29.42 -9.48 19.41
C LEU A 213 -30.73 -8.81 18.97
N LEU A 214 -30.97 -8.70 17.65
CA LEU A 214 -32.24 -8.21 17.10
C LEU A 214 -33.41 -9.17 17.39
N SER A 215 -33.14 -10.47 17.48
CA SER A 215 -34.16 -11.48 17.82
C SER A 215 -34.57 -11.45 19.31
N THR A 216 -33.67 -11.02 20.19
CA THR A 216 -33.94 -10.86 21.62
C THR A 216 -34.68 -9.57 21.94
N LEU A 217 -34.50 -8.51 21.14
CA LEU A 217 -35.10 -7.18 21.36
C LEU A 217 -36.55 -7.05 20.85
N LYS A 218 -37.02 -7.93 19.96
CA LYS A 218 -38.40 -7.92 19.47
C LYS A 218 -39.07 -9.26 19.73
N ARG A 219 -39.84 -9.34 20.82
CA ARG A 219 -40.82 -10.42 21.08
C ARG A 219 -41.91 -10.41 20.00
N LYS A 220 -41.63 -10.97 18.83
CA LYS A 220 -42.63 -11.42 17.85
C LYS A 220 -42.12 -12.71 17.21
N HIS A 221 -42.95 -13.75 17.27
CA HIS A 221 -42.70 -15.07 16.69
C HIS A 221 -42.11 -14.95 15.27
N PHE A 222 -40.84 -15.31 15.13
CA PHE A 222 -40.18 -15.39 13.84
C PHE A 222 -40.50 -16.76 13.23
N THR A 223 -41.28 -16.78 12.15
CA THR A 223 -41.72 -18.01 11.48
C THR A 223 -40.54 -18.72 10.80
N HIS A 224 -40.57 -20.06 10.76
CA HIS A 224 -39.51 -20.95 10.25
C HIS A 224 -39.00 -20.53 8.86
N GLU A 225 -39.91 -20.13 7.96
CA GLU A 225 -39.61 -19.68 6.60
C GLU A 225 -38.64 -18.48 6.52
N LYS A 226 -38.71 -17.54 7.48
CA LYS A 226 -37.81 -16.37 7.47
C LYS A 226 -36.38 -16.72 7.92
N ARG A 227 -36.20 -17.78 8.71
CA ARG A 227 -34.88 -18.32 9.08
C ARG A 227 -34.25 -19.03 7.88
N GLU A 228 -35.00 -19.84 7.16
CA GLU A 228 -34.52 -20.50 5.94
C GLU A 228 -34.14 -19.50 4.83
N MET A 229 -34.93 -18.44 4.64
CA MET A 229 -34.56 -17.35 3.72
C MET A 229 -33.25 -16.64 4.11
N SER A 230 -33.01 -16.43 5.40
CA SER A 230 -31.75 -15.82 5.85
C SER A 230 -30.53 -16.72 5.63
N PHE A 231 -30.71 -18.03 5.85
CA PHE A 231 -29.64 -19.02 5.65
C PHE A 231 -29.32 -19.24 4.17
N THR A 232 -30.34 -19.26 3.31
CA THR A 232 -30.17 -19.34 1.85
C THR A 232 -29.52 -18.09 1.27
N LEU A 233 -29.86 -16.88 1.74
CA LEU A 233 -29.19 -15.64 1.31
C LEU A 233 -27.70 -15.62 1.66
N VAL A 234 -27.33 -16.06 2.88
CA VAL A 234 -25.91 -16.21 3.28
C VAL A 234 -25.20 -17.26 2.42
N SER A 235 -25.88 -18.38 2.13
CA SER A 235 -25.33 -19.45 1.29
C SER A 235 -25.16 -19.03 -0.17
N MET A 236 -26.09 -18.23 -0.72
CA MET A 236 -26.00 -17.64 -2.06
C MET A 236 -24.89 -16.57 -2.14
N GLN A 237 -24.67 -15.79 -1.08
CA GLN A 237 -23.53 -14.87 -1.01
C GLN A 237 -22.19 -15.62 -0.96
N LYS A 238 -22.12 -16.76 -0.25
CA LYS A 238 -20.95 -17.65 -0.26
C LYS A 238 -20.71 -18.26 -1.65
N GLN A 239 -21.75 -18.68 -2.36
CA GLN A 239 -21.62 -19.19 -3.73
C GLN A 239 -21.22 -18.11 -4.74
N LYS A 240 -21.75 -16.88 -4.63
CA LYS A 240 -21.30 -15.74 -5.46
C LYS A 240 -19.86 -15.31 -5.17
N LYS A 241 -19.35 -15.50 -3.96
CA LYS A 241 -17.91 -15.31 -3.64
C LYS A 241 -17.05 -16.42 -4.27
N LYS A 242 -17.52 -17.67 -4.29
CA LYS A 242 -16.85 -18.80 -4.95
C LYS A 242 -16.91 -18.79 -6.49
N SER A 243 -17.91 -18.13 -7.09
CA SER A 243 -18.05 -18.02 -8.55
C SER A 243 -17.43 -16.76 -9.15
N LYS A 244 -16.73 -15.94 -8.36
CA LYS A 244 -15.86 -14.93 -8.98
C LYS A 244 -14.76 -15.71 -9.70
N PRO A 245 -14.58 -15.50 -11.02
CA PRO A 245 -13.43 -16.10 -11.70
C PRO A 245 -12.20 -15.69 -10.89
N GLU A 246 -11.38 -16.68 -10.51
CA GLU A 246 -10.03 -16.41 -10.02
C GLU A 246 -9.37 -15.57 -11.10
N VAL A 247 -9.33 -14.27 -10.87
CA VAL A 247 -8.56 -13.36 -11.68
C VAL A 247 -7.15 -13.85 -11.44
N PHE A 248 -6.57 -14.53 -12.43
CA PHE A 248 -5.13 -14.72 -12.51
C PHE A 248 -4.55 -13.31 -12.41
N ASN A 249 -4.21 -12.90 -11.19
CA ASN A 249 -3.56 -11.64 -10.94
C ASN A 249 -2.29 -11.72 -11.79
N PHE A 250 -2.20 -10.88 -12.83
CA PHE A 250 -0.93 -10.59 -13.45
C PHE A 250 0.01 -10.24 -12.29
N SER A 251 0.92 -11.16 -11.97
CA SER A 251 1.89 -10.94 -10.91
C SER A 251 2.57 -9.62 -11.25
N ALA A 252 2.67 -8.70 -10.28
CA ALA A 252 3.29 -7.40 -10.49
C ALA A 252 4.69 -7.54 -11.13
N ILE A 253 5.33 -8.69 -10.92
CA ILE A 253 6.60 -9.08 -11.52
C ILE A 253 6.58 -9.05 -13.06
N HIS A 254 5.48 -9.40 -13.72
CA HIS A 254 5.37 -9.36 -15.19
C HIS A 254 5.24 -7.95 -15.76
N LEU A 255 4.87 -6.97 -14.93
CA LEU A 255 4.64 -5.59 -15.33
C LEU A 255 5.90 -4.71 -15.18
N ILE A 256 7.04 -5.30 -14.81
CA ILE A 256 8.33 -4.62 -14.70
C ILE A 256 8.90 -4.36 -16.10
N HIS A 257 9.34 -3.14 -16.37
CA HIS A 257 9.81 -2.76 -17.72
C HIS A 257 11.20 -3.33 -18.05
N ASP A 258 12.12 -3.32 -17.08
CA ASP A 258 13.48 -3.85 -17.23
C ASP A 258 13.80 -4.78 -16.04
N PRO A 259 13.41 -6.07 -16.14
CA PRO A 259 13.62 -7.03 -15.06
C PRO A 259 15.10 -7.39 -14.87
N GLN A 260 15.92 -7.31 -15.92
CA GLN A 260 17.36 -7.61 -15.86
C GLN A 260 18.11 -6.57 -15.02
N ASP A 261 18.03 -5.28 -15.39
CA ASP A 261 18.68 -4.19 -14.65
C ASP A 261 18.16 -4.09 -13.21
N PHE A 262 16.86 -4.36 -13.01
CA PHE A 262 16.27 -4.41 -11.68
C PHE A 262 16.90 -5.51 -10.81
N ALA A 263 17.02 -6.74 -11.33
CA ALA A 263 17.62 -7.85 -10.61
C ALA A 263 19.11 -7.64 -10.30
N GLU A 264 19.88 -7.09 -11.25
CA GLU A 264 21.30 -6.75 -11.05
C GLU A 264 21.49 -5.71 -9.94
N LYS A 265 20.68 -4.64 -9.95
CA LYS A 265 20.72 -3.62 -8.89
C LYS A 265 20.32 -4.19 -7.53
N LEU A 266 19.32 -5.07 -7.48
CA LEU A 266 18.90 -5.74 -6.24
C LEU A 266 20.02 -6.63 -5.69
N LEU A 267 20.71 -7.38 -6.55
CA LEU A 267 21.83 -8.22 -6.14
C LEU A 267 22.98 -7.37 -5.56
N LYS A 268 23.34 -6.28 -6.23
CA LYS A 268 24.36 -5.35 -5.74
C LYS A 268 23.99 -4.73 -4.39
N GLN A 269 22.70 -4.43 -4.17
CA GLN A 269 22.20 -3.98 -2.88
C GLN A 269 22.29 -5.10 -1.83
N LEU A 270 21.93 -6.34 -2.18
CA LEU A 270 21.96 -7.50 -1.30
C LEU A 270 23.39 -7.82 -0.82
N GLU A 271 24.38 -7.75 -1.70
CA GLU A 271 25.81 -7.95 -1.37
C GLU A 271 26.30 -6.97 -0.31
N ASN A 272 25.86 -5.71 -0.39
CA ASN A 272 26.24 -4.64 0.52
C ASN A 272 25.25 -4.43 1.68
N CYS A 273 24.25 -5.31 1.80
CA CYS A 273 23.12 -5.13 2.71
C CYS A 273 23.54 -5.35 4.17
N LYS A 274 23.35 -4.31 5.00
CA LYS A 274 23.57 -4.35 6.46
C LYS A 274 22.29 -4.64 7.27
N GLU A 275 21.19 -4.90 6.58
CA GLU A 275 19.90 -5.18 7.22
C GLU A 275 19.86 -6.57 7.88
N ARG A 276 18.80 -6.80 8.66
CA ARG A 276 18.51 -8.10 9.28
C ARG A 276 18.41 -9.21 8.24
N PHE A 277 18.75 -10.43 8.64
CA PHE A 277 18.74 -11.61 7.76
C PHE A 277 17.38 -11.84 7.08
N GLU A 278 16.26 -11.55 7.77
CA GLU A 278 14.91 -11.64 7.20
C GLU A 278 14.72 -10.76 5.96
N VAL A 279 15.28 -9.53 5.95
CA VAL A 279 15.21 -8.63 4.80
C VAL A 279 16.09 -9.16 3.66
N LYS A 280 17.25 -9.75 3.98
CA LYS A 280 18.11 -10.43 2.99
C LYS A 280 17.39 -11.62 2.36
N MET A 281 16.65 -12.40 3.14
CA MET A 281 15.81 -13.50 2.64
C MET A 281 14.73 -13.00 1.68
N MET A 282 14.06 -11.89 2.00
CA MET A 282 13.06 -11.29 1.11
C MET A 282 13.68 -10.80 -0.21
N LEU A 283 14.90 -10.25 -0.18
CA LEU A 283 15.63 -9.86 -1.38
C LEU A 283 16.02 -11.08 -2.23
N MET A 284 16.53 -12.15 -1.60
CA MET A 284 16.86 -13.39 -2.30
C MET A 284 15.63 -14.03 -2.95
N ASP A 285 14.49 -14.08 -2.26
CA ASP A 285 13.19 -14.57 -2.76
C ASP A 285 12.71 -13.77 -3.98
N LEU A 286 12.86 -12.44 -3.95
CA LEU A 286 12.47 -11.59 -5.08
C LEU A 286 13.42 -11.78 -6.28
N ILE A 287 14.73 -11.82 -6.04
CA ILE A 287 15.72 -12.04 -7.11
C ILE A 287 15.51 -13.42 -7.74
N SER A 288 15.30 -14.48 -6.95
CA SER A 288 15.06 -15.82 -7.50
C SER A 288 13.80 -15.88 -8.36
N ARG A 289 12.72 -15.22 -7.93
CA ARG A 289 11.49 -15.07 -8.73
C ARG A 289 11.74 -14.35 -10.05
N LEU A 290 12.49 -13.24 -10.02
CA LEU A 290 12.79 -12.47 -11.22
C LEU A 290 13.59 -13.29 -12.22
N VAL A 291 14.65 -13.98 -11.74
CA VAL A 291 15.49 -14.83 -12.57
C VAL A 291 14.70 -15.99 -13.18
N GLY A 292 13.89 -16.70 -12.37
CA GLY A 292 13.11 -17.83 -12.86
C GLY A 292 11.98 -17.44 -13.83
N ILE A 293 11.27 -16.34 -13.57
CA ILE A 293 10.11 -15.92 -14.38
C ILE A 293 10.54 -15.30 -15.72
N HIS A 294 11.58 -14.47 -15.70
CA HIS A 294 12.04 -13.73 -16.88
C HIS A 294 13.29 -14.35 -17.53
N GLU A 295 13.71 -15.53 -17.07
CA GLU A 295 14.90 -16.27 -17.54
C GLU A 295 16.16 -15.38 -17.62
N LEU A 296 16.42 -14.63 -16.54
CA LEU A 296 17.45 -13.60 -16.49
C LEU A 296 18.87 -14.16 -16.36
N PHE A 297 19.83 -13.50 -16.99
CA PHE A 297 21.25 -13.87 -16.90
C PHE A 297 21.90 -13.21 -15.68
N LEU A 298 21.76 -13.81 -14.49
CA LEU A 298 22.32 -13.30 -13.23
C LEU A 298 23.26 -14.29 -12.54
N PHE A 299 24.37 -14.63 -13.21
CA PHE A 299 25.29 -15.68 -12.77
C PHE A 299 25.95 -15.45 -11.41
N ASN A 300 26.13 -14.18 -11.00
CA ASN A 300 26.71 -13.86 -9.69
C ASN A 300 25.79 -14.19 -8.51
N PHE A 301 24.50 -14.45 -8.77
CA PHE A 301 23.55 -14.86 -7.74
C PHE A 301 23.88 -16.24 -7.16
N TYR A 302 24.31 -17.21 -8.00
CA TYR A 302 24.54 -18.58 -7.53
C TYR A 302 25.73 -18.69 -6.56
N PRO A 303 26.92 -18.12 -6.85
CA PRO A 303 28.01 -18.09 -5.87
C PRO A 303 27.66 -17.34 -4.58
N PHE A 304 26.77 -16.34 -4.66
CA PHE A 304 26.28 -15.65 -3.47
C PHE A 304 25.42 -16.58 -2.60
N VAL A 305 24.45 -17.27 -3.20
CA VAL A 305 23.55 -18.20 -2.50
C VAL A 305 24.32 -19.40 -1.93
N GLN A 306 25.32 -19.93 -2.65
CA GLN A 306 26.17 -21.04 -2.19
C GLN A 306 26.79 -20.81 -0.80
N ARG A 307 27.15 -19.56 -0.46
CA ARG A 307 27.71 -19.21 0.86
C ARG A 307 26.76 -19.52 2.02
N PHE A 308 25.46 -19.60 1.74
CA PHE A 308 24.42 -19.88 2.72
C PHE A 308 23.90 -21.32 2.67
N LEU A 309 24.41 -22.17 1.76
CA LEU A 309 24.02 -23.58 1.63
C LEU A 309 24.77 -24.45 2.65
N GLN A 310 24.48 -24.22 3.93
CA GLN A 310 25.02 -24.97 5.06
C GLN A 310 23.86 -25.55 5.89
N PRO A 311 23.89 -26.82 6.33
CA PRO A 311 22.79 -27.43 7.09
C PRO A 311 22.36 -26.66 8.34
N HIS A 312 23.32 -26.04 9.02
CA HIS A 312 23.10 -25.27 10.25
C HIS A 312 22.57 -23.86 9.98
N GLN A 313 22.50 -23.43 8.71
CA GLN A 313 22.03 -22.10 8.35
C GLN A 313 20.54 -21.95 8.68
N ARG A 314 20.18 -20.81 9.27
CA ARG A 314 18.78 -20.49 9.55
C ARG A 314 17.96 -20.42 8.25
N GLU A 315 16.82 -21.09 8.24
CA GLU A 315 15.88 -21.16 7.10
C GLU A 315 16.50 -21.68 5.79
N VAL A 316 17.46 -22.61 5.89
CA VAL A 316 18.17 -23.13 4.72
C VAL A 316 17.27 -23.76 3.66
N THR A 317 16.13 -24.34 4.05
CA THR A 317 15.11 -24.88 3.12
C THR A 317 14.59 -23.83 2.15
N LYS A 318 14.39 -22.58 2.61
CA LYS A 318 13.99 -21.46 1.75
C LYS A 318 15.13 -21.03 0.83
N ILE A 319 16.37 -21.08 1.30
CA ILE A 319 17.54 -20.73 0.49
C ILE A 319 17.74 -21.73 -0.65
N LEU A 320 17.56 -23.03 -0.36
CA LEU A 320 17.52 -24.10 -1.36
C LEU A 320 16.40 -23.87 -2.37
N LEU A 321 15.20 -23.49 -1.90
CA LEU A 321 14.09 -23.13 -2.77
C LEU A 321 14.45 -21.95 -3.70
N PHE A 322 15.13 -20.92 -3.20
CA PHE A 322 15.56 -19.78 -4.02
C PHE A 322 16.57 -20.18 -5.09
N ALA A 323 17.50 -21.09 -4.76
CA ALA A 323 18.44 -21.63 -5.74
C ALA A 323 17.73 -22.42 -6.84
N ALA A 324 16.78 -23.30 -6.46
CA ALA A 324 15.98 -24.07 -7.40
C ALA A 324 15.11 -23.16 -8.28
N GLN A 325 14.47 -22.16 -7.70
CA GLN A 325 13.61 -21.21 -8.41
C GLN A 325 14.37 -20.34 -9.41
N ALA A 326 15.61 -19.97 -9.10
CA ALA A 326 16.48 -19.22 -10.01
C ALA A 326 17.11 -20.11 -11.09
N SER A 327 16.87 -21.42 -11.09
CA SER A 327 17.44 -22.33 -12.09
C SER A 327 16.50 -22.43 -13.29
N HIS A 328 17.00 -22.09 -14.48
CA HIS A 328 16.26 -22.21 -15.75
C HIS A 328 17.18 -22.72 -16.86
N GLN A 329 16.60 -23.06 -18.02
CA GLN A 329 17.29 -23.79 -19.09
C GLN A 329 18.46 -23.01 -19.73
N LEU A 330 18.47 -21.69 -19.61
CA LEU A 330 19.51 -20.82 -20.18
C LEU A 330 20.71 -20.60 -19.25
N VAL A 331 20.67 -21.13 -18.02
CA VAL A 331 21.79 -21.05 -17.09
C VAL A 331 22.85 -22.08 -17.47
N PRO A 332 24.13 -21.70 -17.61
CA PRO A 332 25.21 -22.64 -17.89
C PRO A 332 25.24 -23.80 -16.89
N PRO A 333 25.27 -25.07 -17.36
CA PRO A 333 25.27 -26.25 -16.49
C PRO A 333 26.42 -26.26 -15.48
N GLU A 334 27.56 -25.67 -15.80
CA GLU A 334 28.74 -25.63 -14.91
C GLU A 334 28.44 -24.86 -13.61
N ILE A 335 27.64 -23.79 -13.71
CA ILE A 335 27.25 -22.96 -12.56
C ILE A 335 26.30 -23.76 -11.67
N ILE A 336 25.28 -24.40 -12.25
CA ILE A 336 24.33 -25.24 -11.51
C ILE A 336 25.04 -26.44 -10.89
N GLN A 337 25.97 -27.08 -11.62
CA GLN A 337 26.77 -28.18 -11.10
C GLN A 337 27.57 -27.78 -9.86
N SER A 338 28.15 -26.58 -9.84
CA SER A 338 28.83 -26.05 -8.66
C SER A 338 27.88 -25.91 -7.45
N VAL A 339 26.64 -25.45 -7.68
CA VAL A 339 25.62 -25.37 -6.62
C VAL A 339 25.25 -26.77 -6.13
N LEU A 340 25.00 -27.71 -7.04
CA LEU A 340 24.66 -29.10 -6.70
C LEU A 340 25.78 -29.80 -5.93
N MET A 341 27.05 -29.60 -6.34
CA MET A 341 28.20 -30.14 -5.60
C MET A 341 28.30 -29.55 -4.19
N THR A 342 27.98 -28.28 -4.00
CA THR A 342 27.92 -27.65 -2.67
C THR A 342 26.83 -28.30 -1.81
N ILE A 343 25.66 -28.58 -2.38
CA ILE A 343 24.57 -29.26 -1.67
C ILE A 343 24.98 -30.69 -1.31
N ALA A 344 25.50 -31.47 -2.26
CA ALA A 344 25.95 -32.83 -2.01
C ALA A 344 27.02 -32.90 -0.91
N ASN A 345 28.05 -32.05 -0.99
CA ASN A 345 29.15 -32.05 -0.04
C ASN A 345 28.77 -31.58 1.36
N ASN A 346 27.75 -30.73 1.50
CA ASN A 346 27.37 -30.17 2.80
C ASN A 346 26.19 -30.90 3.44
N PHE A 347 25.23 -31.43 2.65
CA PHE A 347 23.99 -32.04 3.16
C PHE A 347 24.02 -33.56 3.07
N VAL A 348 24.55 -34.13 1.99
CA VAL A 348 24.55 -35.58 1.72
C VAL A 348 25.88 -36.19 2.20
N THR A 349 26.11 -36.14 3.51
CA THR A 349 27.31 -36.73 4.14
C THR A 349 26.92 -37.60 5.32
N ASP A 350 27.65 -38.69 5.56
CA ASP A 350 27.38 -39.66 6.64
C ASP A 350 27.30 -39.05 8.05
N LYS A 351 27.79 -37.81 8.23
CA LYS A 351 27.78 -37.08 9.49
C LYS A 351 26.47 -36.34 9.77
N ASN A 352 25.64 -36.13 8.75
CA ASN A 352 24.38 -35.40 8.88
C ASN A 352 23.23 -36.33 9.29
N SER A 353 22.17 -35.75 9.87
CA SER A 353 20.96 -36.51 10.16
C SER A 353 20.21 -36.86 8.86
N GLY A 354 19.41 -37.92 8.89
CA GLY A 354 18.58 -38.31 7.74
C GLY A 354 17.64 -37.21 7.26
N GLU A 355 17.17 -36.34 8.15
CA GLU A 355 16.35 -35.17 7.79
C GLU A 355 17.13 -34.15 6.94
N VAL A 356 18.37 -33.84 7.34
CA VAL A 356 19.25 -32.91 6.60
C VAL A 356 19.60 -33.49 5.23
N MET A 357 19.88 -34.80 5.16
CA MET A 357 20.12 -35.50 3.90
C MET A 357 18.88 -35.55 3.00
N THR A 358 17.67 -35.51 3.56
CA THR A 358 16.41 -35.49 2.79
C THR A 358 16.12 -34.09 2.24
N VAL A 359 16.57 -33.05 2.95
CA VAL A 359 16.38 -31.64 2.56
C VAL A 359 17.33 -31.22 1.44
N GLY A 360 18.58 -31.66 1.49
CA GLY A 360 19.56 -31.43 0.43
C GLY A 360 19.37 -32.39 -0.73
#